data_AF-A0A538Q200-F1
#
_entry.id   AF-A0A538Q200-F1
#
_cell.length_a   1.000
_cell.length_b   1.000
_cell.length_c   1.000
_cell.angle_alpha   90.00
_cell.angle_beta   90.00
_cell.angle_gamma   90.00
#
_symmetry.space_group_name_H-M   'P 1'
#
loop_
_entity.id
_entity.type
_entity.pdbx_description
1 polymer ?
#
loop_
_entity_poly.entity_id
_entity_poly.type
_entity_poly.pdbx_seq_one_letter_code
_entity_poly.pdbx_strand_id
1 'polypeptide(L)'
;MTPDELYDWRHQQFLSQQSLAMLLGVHINTISNWEKGVHRIPELTELALEQITQQRASQVRKLRTKKEQLAHQRRLKAIDQDLAGRRAAFKSGVEAGRKAAQA
;
A
#
# COMPACT_ATOMS: atom_id res chain seq x y z
N MET A 1 -19.14 -8.52 12.59
CA MET A 1 -18.23 -7.69 11.80
C MET A 1 -18.80 -6.28 11.71
N THR A 2 -18.00 -5.28 12.05
CA THR A 2 -18.31 -3.85 11.97
C THR A 2 -17.93 -3.26 10.59
N PRO A 3 -18.40 -2.05 10.26
CA PRO A 3 -17.98 -1.34 9.03
C PRO A 3 -16.45 -1.17 8.92
N ASP A 4 -15.80 -0.78 10.02
CA ASP A 4 -14.34 -0.60 10.05
C ASP A 4 -13.60 -1.93 9.89
N GLU A 5 -14.08 -3.00 10.51
CA GLU A 5 -13.52 -4.34 10.36
C GLU A 5 -13.61 -4.83 8.91
N LEU A 6 -14.72 -4.57 8.20
CA LEU A 6 -14.87 -4.90 6.78
C LEU A 6 -13.86 -4.11 5.92
N TYR A 7 -13.74 -2.82 6.18
CA TYR A 7 -12.79 -1.96 5.47
C TYR A 7 -11.36 -2.46 5.64
N ASP A 8 -10.94 -2.69 6.89
CA ASP A 8 -9.59 -3.18 7.20
C ASP A 8 -9.34 -4.55 6.58
N TRP A 9 -10.29 -5.48 6.71
CA TRP A 9 -10.21 -6.78 6.07
C TRP A 9 -10.00 -6.65 4.56
N ARG A 10 -10.78 -5.80 3.87
CA ARG A 10 -10.66 -5.61 2.42
C ARG A 10 -9.27 -5.10 2.02
N HIS A 11 -8.74 -4.16 2.78
CA HIS A 11 -7.40 -3.62 2.56
C HIS A 11 -6.29 -4.64 2.81
N GLN A 12 -6.44 -5.49 3.83
CA GLN A 12 -5.51 -6.60 4.10
C GLN A 12 -5.52 -7.66 3.00
N GLN A 13 -6.65 -7.84 2.32
CA GLN A 13 -6.79 -8.71 1.15
C GLN A 13 -6.32 -8.06 -0.17
N PHE A 14 -5.83 -6.81 -0.13
CA PHE A 14 -5.43 -6.03 -1.31
C PHE A 14 -6.56 -5.87 -2.33
N LEU A 15 -7.80 -5.70 -1.86
CA LEU A 15 -8.98 -5.56 -2.71
C LEU A 15 -9.46 -4.11 -2.78
N SER A 16 -9.96 -3.70 -3.95
CA SER A 16 -10.82 -2.52 -4.07
C SER A 16 -12.27 -2.86 -3.71
N GLN A 17 -13.11 -1.86 -3.45
CA GLN A 17 -14.55 -2.08 -3.23
C GLN A 17 -15.19 -2.80 -4.42
N GLN A 18 -14.83 -2.43 -5.65
CA GLN A 18 -15.31 -3.09 -6.88
C GLN A 18 -14.92 -4.57 -6.91
N SER A 19 -13.66 -4.89 -6.59
CA SER A 19 -13.19 -6.28 -6.59
C SER A 19 -13.89 -7.13 -5.54
N LEU A 20 -14.13 -6.58 -4.34
CA LEU A 20 -14.89 -7.29 -3.30
C LEU A 20 -16.35 -7.49 -3.72
N ALA A 21 -16.98 -6.47 -4.31
CA ALA A 21 -18.35 -6.55 -4.81
C ALA A 21 -18.51 -7.68 -5.84
N MET A 22 -17.55 -7.80 -6.78
CA MET A 22 -17.53 -8.89 -7.76
C MET A 22 -17.38 -10.27 -7.10
N LEU A 23 -16.53 -10.40 -6.07
CA LEU A 23 -16.35 -11.68 -5.36
C LEU A 23 -17.60 -12.10 -4.58
N LEU A 24 -18.34 -11.14 -4.02
CA LEU A 24 -19.55 -11.39 -3.25
C LEU A 24 -20.82 -11.42 -4.10
N GLY A 25 -20.73 -11.11 -5.40
CA GLY A 25 -21.89 -11.06 -6.29
C GLY A 25 -22.86 -9.93 -5.97
N VAL A 26 -22.37 -8.81 -5.41
CA VAL A 26 -23.18 -7.64 -5.05
C VAL A 26 -22.75 -6.40 -5.84
N HIS A 27 -23.54 -5.33 -5.77
CA HIS A 27 -23.19 -4.06 -6.38
C HIS A 27 -22.11 -3.32 -5.55
N ILE A 28 -21.26 -2.52 -6.18
CA ILE A 28 -20.21 -1.75 -5.47
C ILE A 28 -20.76 -0.83 -4.38
N ASN A 29 -21.92 -0.19 -4.64
CA ASN A 29 -22.58 0.67 -3.65
C ASN A 29 -22.99 -0.11 -2.39
N THR A 30 -23.25 -1.41 -2.49
CA THR A 30 -23.54 -2.26 -1.33
C THR A 30 -22.32 -2.30 -0.40
N ILE A 31 -21.13 -2.54 -0.95
CA ILE A 31 -19.87 -2.53 -0.18
C ILE A 31 -19.61 -1.14 0.40
N SER A 32 -19.81 -0.08 -0.39
CA SER A 32 -19.64 1.30 0.08
C SER A 32 -20.57 1.64 1.25
N ASN A 33 -21.84 1.22 1.17
CA ASN A 33 -22.83 1.46 2.22
C ASN A 33 -22.55 0.63 3.49
N TRP A 34 -22.03 -0.60 3.34
CA TRP A 34 -21.58 -1.42 4.45
C TRP A 34 -20.38 -0.82 5.17
N GLU A 35 -19.33 -0.42 4.44
CA GLU A 35 -18.12 0.20 5.01
C GLU A 35 -18.39 1.56 5.65
N LYS A 36 -19.43 2.28 5.23
CA LYS A 36 -19.86 3.55 5.85
C LYS A 36 -20.86 3.36 7.00
N GLY A 37 -21.31 2.12 7.26
CA GLY A 37 -22.35 1.85 8.25
C GLY A 37 -23.75 2.35 7.89
N VAL A 38 -24.00 2.74 6.63
CA VAL A 38 -25.32 3.17 6.14
C VAL A 38 -26.31 2.01 6.14
N HIS A 39 -25.82 0.80 5.83
CA HIS A 39 -26.60 -0.42 5.90
C HIS A 39 -25.91 -1.45 6.78
N ARG A 40 -26.73 -2.22 7.50
CA ARG A 40 -26.26 -3.37 8.28
C ARG A 40 -25.61 -4.39 7.33
N ILE A 41 -24.45 -4.88 7.74
CA ILE A 41 -23.76 -5.98 7.06
C ILE A 41 -24.50 -7.28 7.37
N PRO A 42 -24.94 -8.06 6.37
CA PRO A 42 -25.56 -9.36 6.61
C PRO A 42 -24.61 -10.31 7.35
N GLU A 43 -25.14 -11.12 8.27
CA GLU A 43 -24.33 -12.05 9.09
C GLU A 43 -23.61 -13.10 8.23
N LEU A 44 -24.24 -13.56 7.16
CA LEU A 44 -23.65 -14.52 6.21
C LEU A 44 -22.39 -13.97 5.51
N THR A 45 -22.21 -12.64 5.48
CA THR A 45 -21.03 -12.00 4.87
C THR A 45 -19.75 -12.54 5.48
N GLU A 46 -19.70 -12.75 6.81
CA GLU A 46 -18.50 -13.21 7.50
C GLU A 46 -18.00 -14.55 6.96
N LEU A 47 -18.92 -15.50 6.72
CA LEU A 47 -18.59 -16.80 6.15
C LEU A 47 -18.02 -16.66 4.72
N ALA A 48 -18.61 -15.78 3.91
CA ALA A 48 -18.12 -15.52 2.56
C ALA A 48 -16.71 -14.90 2.58
N LEU A 49 -16.44 -13.98 3.50
CA LEU A 49 -15.12 -13.37 3.66
C LEU A 49 -14.07 -14.38 4.14
N GLU A 50 -14.44 -15.29 5.04
CA GLU A 50 -13.56 -16.37 5.46
C GLU A 50 -13.17 -17.25 4.28
N GLN A 51 -14.15 -17.67 3.47
CA GLN A 51 -13.90 -18.48 2.28
C GLN A 51 -13.00 -17.77 1.28
N ILE A 52 -13.23 -16.48 1.03
CA ILE A 52 -12.36 -15.66 0.17
C ILE A 52 -10.94 -15.61 0.73
N THR A 53 -10.79 -15.47 2.05
CA THR A 53 -9.48 -15.43 2.72
C THR A 53 -8.70 -16.72 2.51
N GLN A 54 -9.35 -17.87 2.67
CA GLN A 54 -8.74 -19.18 2.46
C GLN A 54 -8.28 -19.37 1.00
N GLN A 55 -9.15 -19.06 0.04
CA GLN A 55 -8.84 -19.21 -1.39
C GLN A 55 -7.72 -18.29 -1.87
N ARG A 56 -7.61 -17.08 -1.27
CA ARG A 56 -6.65 -16.06 -1.69
C ARG A 56 -5.36 -16.05 -0.87
N ALA A 57 -5.20 -16.93 0.11
CA ALA A 57 -4.07 -16.90 1.06
C ALA A 57 -2.71 -16.85 0.35
N SER A 58 -2.50 -17.66 -0.69
CA SER A 58 -1.24 -17.69 -1.44
C SER A 58 -0.98 -16.39 -2.21
N GLN A 59 -2.03 -15.82 -2.82
CA GLN A 59 -1.95 -14.55 -3.56
C GLN A 59 -1.65 -13.39 -2.62
N VAL A 60 -2.32 -13.32 -1.47
CA VAL A 60 -2.12 -12.27 -0.47
C VAL A 60 -0.68 -12.30 0.07
N ARG A 61 -0.13 -13.49 0.34
CA ARG A 61 1.29 -13.64 0.73
C ARG A 61 2.23 -13.06 -0.33
N LYS A 62 2.02 -13.43 -1.61
CA LYS A 62 2.84 -12.90 -2.73
C LYS A 62 2.74 -11.37 -2.84
N LEU A 63 1.54 -10.81 -2.73
CA LEU A 63 1.32 -9.36 -2.81
C LEU A 63 1.99 -8.62 -1.64
N ARG A 64 1.94 -9.20 -0.44
CA ARG A 64 2.61 -8.64 0.75
C ARG A 64 4.12 -8.57 0.55
N THR A 65 4.75 -9.67 0.14
CA THR A 65 6.20 -9.70 -0.17
C THR A 65 6.56 -8.68 -1.25
N LYS A 66 5.76 -8.58 -2.33
CA LYS A 66 6.00 -7.61 -3.41
C LYS A 66 5.89 -6.16 -2.91
N LYS A 67 4.93 -5.86 -2.02
CA LYS A 67 4.80 -4.54 -1.39
C LYS A 67 6.02 -4.19 -0.53
N GLU A 68 6.51 -5.15 0.25
CA GLU A 68 7.71 -4.99 1.08
C GLU A 68 8.97 -4.77 0.25
N GLN A 69 9.15 -5.55 -0.82
CA GLN A 69 10.27 -5.40 -1.76
C GLN A 69 10.26 -4.01 -2.41
N LEU A 70 9.10 -3.55 -2.88
CA LEU A 70 8.96 -2.23 -3.48
C LEU A 70 9.26 -1.12 -2.46
N ALA A 71 8.81 -1.28 -1.21
CA ALA A 71 9.12 -0.34 -0.13
C ALA A 71 10.62 -0.30 0.16
N HIS A 72 11.28 -1.45 0.23
CA HIS A 72 12.73 -1.54 0.42
C HIS A 72 13.50 -0.88 -0.73
N GLN A 73 13.13 -1.17 -1.99
CA GLN A 73 13.73 -0.55 -3.17
C GLN A 73 13.60 0.97 -3.15
N ARG A 74 12.43 1.50 -2.77
CA ARG A 74 12.21 2.94 -2.61
C ARG A 74 13.11 3.56 -1.54
N ARG A 75 13.32 2.88 -0.41
CA ARG A 75 14.24 3.33 0.64
C ARG A 75 15.70 3.37 0.14
N LEU A 76 16.15 2.31 -0.53
CA LEU A 76 17.50 2.27 -1.10
C LEU A 76 17.72 3.42 -2.10
N LYS A 77 16.74 3.67 -2.97
CA LYS A 77 16.79 4.78 -3.93
C LYS A 77 16.86 6.15 -3.23
N ALA A 78 16.10 6.35 -2.15
CA ALA A 78 16.14 7.60 -1.40
C ALA A 78 17.51 7.84 -0.74
N ILE A 79 18.13 6.79 -0.19
CA ILE A 79 19.49 6.86 0.37
C ILE A 79 20.50 7.21 -0.71
N ASP A 80 20.43 6.54 -1.87
CA ASP A 80 21.34 6.80 -2.99
C ASP A 80 21.23 8.25 -3.49
N GLN A 81 20.00 8.78 -3.58
CA GLN A 81 19.75 10.18 -3.95
C GLN A 81 20.32 11.17 -2.94
N ASP A 82 20.16 10.93 -1.64
CA ASP A 82 20.74 11.78 -0.59
C ASP A 82 22.28 11.76 -0.64
N LEU A 83 22.88 10.57 -0.77
CA LEU A 83 24.33 10.43 -0.90
C LEU A 83 24.88 11.13 -2.15
N ALA A 84 24.18 11.04 -3.28
CA ALA A 84 24.53 11.76 -4.50
C ALA A 84 24.46 13.28 -4.30
N GLY A 85 23.41 13.79 -3.65
CA GLY A 85 23.26 15.19 -3.30
C GLY A 85 24.41 15.70 -2.42
N ARG A 86 24.77 14.94 -1.37
CA ARG A 86 25.90 15.27 -0.49
C ARG A 86 27.24 15.30 -1.23
N ARG A 87 27.48 14.33 -2.12
CA ARG A 87 28.70 14.31 -2.96
C ARG A 87 28.78 15.50 -3.90
N ALA A 88 27.66 15.91 -4.51
CA ALA A 88 27.61 17.09 -5.38
C ALA A 88 27.86 18.40 -4.60
N ALA A 89 27.26 18.53 -3.42
CA ALA A 89 27.49 19.67 -2.52
C ALA A 89 28.97 19.75 -2.08
N PHE A 90 29.58 18.61 -1.75
CA PHE A 90 31.00 18.56 -1.40
C PHE A 90 31.90 18.98 -2.59
N LYS A 91 31.65 18.44 -3.79
CA LYS A 91 32.43 18.78 -4.99
C LYS A 91 32.34 20.27 -5.33
N SER A 92 31.14 20.85 -5.31
CA SER A 92 30.95 22.28 -5.56
C SER A 92 31.63 23.17 -4.51
N GLY A 93 31.61 22.77 -3.23
CA GLY A 93 32.36 23.45 -2.18
C GLY A 93 33.88 23.43 -2.39
N VAL A 94 34.43 22.29 -2.82
CA VAL A 94 35.87 22.17 -3.13
C VAL A 94 36.27 23.03 -4.34
N GLU A 95 35.44 23.07 -5.38
CA GLU A 95 35.68 23.91 -6.57
C GLU A 95 35.61 25.41 -6.25
N ALA A 96 34.63 25.83 -5.44
CA ALA A 96 34.51 27.21 -4.99
C ALA A 96 35.73 27.63 -4.15
N GLY A 97 36.19 26.77 -3.22
CA GLY A 97 37.38 27.04 -2.42
C GLY A 97 38.67 27.14 -3.24
N ARG A 98 38.83 26.31 -4.28
CA ARG A 98 39.99 26.40 -5.20
C ARG A 98 40.01 27.71 -5.99
N LYS A 99 38.85 28.17 -6.47
CA LYS A 99 38.76 29.45 -7.21
C LYS A 99 39.06 30.65 -6.32
N ALA A 100 38.60 30.64 -5.07
CA ALA A 100 38.87 31.71 -4.10
C ALA A 100 40.35 31.82 -3.70
N ALA A 101 41.11 30.72 -3.76
CA ALA A 101 42.55 30.72 -3.45
C ALA A 101 43.45 31.12 -4.63
N GLN A 102 42.90 31.28 -5.84
CA GLN A 102 43.62 31.68 -7.05
C GLN A 102 43.36 33.14 -7.47
N ALA A 103 42.48 33.84 -6.74
CA ALA A 103 42.16 35.26 -6.91
C ALA A 103 42.87 36.08 -5.82
#